data_AF-A0A810LCD3-F1
#
_entry.id   AF-A0A810LCD3-F1
#
_cell.length_a   1.000
_cell.length_b   1.000
_cell.length_c   1.000
_cell.angle_alpha   90.00
_cell.angle_beta   90.00
_cell.angle_gamma   90.00
#
_symmetry.space_group_name_H-M   'P 1'
#
loop_
_entity.id
_entity.type
_entity.pdbx_description
1 polymer ?
#
loop_
_entity_poly.entity_id
_entity_poly.type
_entity_poly.pdbx_seq_one_letter_code
_entity_poly.pdbx_strand_id
1 'polypeptide(L)'
;MRTRLFAAVAVPVVLAGAVVATFALRAGEAHHRAAPPAVLVSTGDQLLPSATLTDWVTYADQLVLATVARERRLAPTGEESQAGEGFVPRVIELRIDRVLWSRTGAPAAPASFETDLDGWQFHGTKRTPVRLRGEPMMSVGRQYVLPIVHLDRTKRVSVAGWCALSPDSIFPYRAGVLGRGDVIPSLRAQGRSTPTDARGPFYGRSPARLVAALDATRPDPAASGGMTLPPDERFRRATRASASN
;
A
#
# COMPACT_ATOMS: atom_id res chain seq x y z
N MET A 1 80.11 37.22 -1.82
CA MET A 1 80.82 36.81 -3.05
C MET A 1 79.83 36.84 -4.22
N ARG A 2 80.11 37.73 -5.17
CA ARG A 2 79.78 37.79 -6.62
C ARG A 2 78.38 37.37 -7.15
N THR A 3 77.73 38.39 -7.70
CA THR A 3 76.57 38.54 -8.59
C THR A 3 76.72 37.95 -10.00
N ARG A 4 75.58 37.64 -10.68
CA ARG A 4 75.10 37.99 -12.06
C ARG A 4 73.94 37.04 -12.45
N LEU A 5 72.68 37.39 -12.81
CA LEU A 5 72.00 38.27 -13.80
C LEU A 5 71.88 37.72 -15.26
N PHE A 6 70.64 37.82 -15.81
CA PHE A 6 70.12 37.73 -17.21
C PHE A 6 69.66 36.35 -17.76
N ALA A 7 68.36 36.13 -18.07
CA ALA A 7 67.55 36.47 -19.29
C ALA A 7 67.86 35.53 -20.49
N ALA A 8 67.00 35.10 -21.41
CA ALA A 8 65.56 35.10 -21.70
C ALA A 8 65.35 34.21 -22.98
N VAL A 9 64.13 33.66 -23.17
CA VAL A 9 63.42 33.38 -24.45
C VAL A 9 63.99 32.36 -25.48
N ALA A 10 63.18 31.34 -25.83
CA ALA A 10 62.63 31.05 -27.18
C ALA A 10 62.34 29.54 -27.42
N VAL A 11 61.11 29.26 -27.85
CA VAL A 11 60.54 28.03 -28.46
C VAL A 11 60.80 28.06 -29.99
N PRO A 12 60.50 27.07 -30.88
CA PRO A 12 60.21 25.61 -30.83
C PRO A 12 61.12 24.78 -31.80
N VAL A 13 60.87 23.47 -32.00
CA VAL A 13 60.55 22.85 -33.32
C VAL A 13 60.27 21.33 -33.13
N VAL A 14 59.36 20.85 -33.98
CA VAL A 14 58.63 19.58 -34.00
C VAL A 14 59.32 18.54 -34.90
N LEU A 15 59.25 17.25 -34.53
CA LEU A 15 58.80 16.07 -35.33
C LEU A 15 59.53 14.77 -34.90
N ALA A 16 58.76 13.73 -34.52
CA ALA A 16 58.73 12.42 -35.21
C ALA A 16 58.00 11.33 -34.38
N GLY A 17 56.85 10.90 -34.91
CA GLY A 17 56.40 9.50 -35.01
C GLY A 17 56.38 8.58 -33.79
N ALA A 18 55.18 8.31 -33.26
CA ALA A 18 54.84 6.99 -32.71
C ALA A 18 53.35 6.70 -32.94
N VAL A 19 53.08 5.53 -33.54
CA VAL A 19 51.74 4.97 -33.78
C VAL A 19 51.08 4.69 -32.44
N VAL A 20 49.96 5.38 -32.15
CA VAL A 20 49.11 5.06 -30.99
C VAL A 20 47.88 4.33 -31.49
N ALA A 21 47.75 3.07 -31.09
CA ALA A 21 46.56 2.27 -31.31
C ALA A 21 45.35 2.89 -30.58
N THR A 22 44.33 3.28 -31.33
CA THR A 22 43.06 3.77 -30.80
C THR A 22 42.26 2.61 -30.20
N PHE A 23 42.39 2.39 -28.89
CA PHE A 23 41.37 1.68 -28.13
C PHE A 23 40.24 2.66 -27.83
N ALA A 24 39.16 2.59 -28.60
CA ALA A 24 37.90 3.23 -28.23
C ALA A 24 37.33 2.53 -26.99
N LEU A 25 37.71 2.99 -25.81
CA LEU A 25 37.01 2.70 -24.57
C LEU A 25 35.60 3.30 -24.69
N ARG A 26 34.64 2.47 -25.12
CA ARG A 26 33.23 2.76 -24.85
C ARG A 26 33.05 2.63 -23.35
N ALA A 27 33.13 3.77 -22.65
CA ALA A 27 32.55 3.92 -21.34
C ALA A 27 31.04 3.68 -21.47
N GLY A 28 30.63 2.43 -21.34
CA GLY A 28 29.26 2.11 -21.05
C GLY A 28 28.99 2.68 -19.67
N GLU A 29 28.31 3.83 -19.61
CA GLU A 29 27.68 4.30 -18.40
C GLU A 29 26.71 3.23 -17.93
N ALA A 30 27.20 2.32 -17.10
CA ALA A 30 26.37 1.44 -16.32
C ALA A 30 25.56 2.35 -15.39
N HIS A 31 24.38 2.75 -15.86
CA HIS A 31 23.33 3.30 -15.02
C HIS A 31 23.13 2.30 -13.89
N HIS A 32 23.79 2.55 -12.75
CA HIS A 32 23.49 1.91 -11.48
C HIS A 32 22.07 2.33 -11.16
N ARG A 33 21.13 1.53 -11.63
CA ARG A 33 19.72 1.64 -11.29
C ARG A 33 19.69 1.38 -9.79
N ALA A 34 19.64 2.45 -9.01
CA ALA A 34 19.56 2.38 -7.56
C ALA A 34 18.49 1.35 -7.21
N ALA A 35 18.88 0.30 -6.47
CA ALA A 35 17.94 -0.70 -6.04
C ALA A 35 16.79 0.03 -5.33
N PRO A 36 15.52 -0.27 -5.66
CA PRO A 36 14.42 0.40 -5.00
C PRO A 36 14.56 0.23 -3.49
N PRO A 37 14.26 1.27 -2.70
CA PRO A 37 14.39 1.19 -1.25
C PRO A 37 13.65 -0.04 -0.74
N ALA A 38 14.32 -0.83 0.09
CA ALA A 38 13.74 -2.01 0.69
C ALA A 38 12.48 -1.62 1.48
N VAL A 39 11.37 -2.30 1.21
CA VAL A 39 10.13 -2.17 1.98
C VAL A 39 10.05 -3.37 2.91
N LEU A 40 9.81 -3.13 4.19
CA LEU A 40 9.51 -4.18 5.17
C LEU A 40 8.06 -4.61 5.00
N VAL A 41 7.81 -5.91 4.88
CA VAL A 41 6.47 -6.47 4.80
C VAL A 41 6.11 -7.05 6.16
N SER A 42 5.14 -6.44 6.85
CA SER A 42 4.57 -6.96 8.09
C SER A 42 3.44 -7.96 7.81
N THR A 43 3.10 -8.77 8.80
CA THR A 43 1.94 -9.67 8.78
C THR A 43 1.15 -9.48 10.06
N GLY A 44 -0.16 -9.60 9.99
CA GLY A 44 -1.04 -9.51 11.14
C GLY A 44 -2.36 -10.24 10.88
N ASP A 45 -3.02 -10.61 11.96
CA ASP A 45 -4.35 -11.21 11.88
C ASP A 45 -5.39 -10.15 11.51
N GLN A 46 -6.35 -10.54 10.70
CA GLN A 46 -7.44 -9.67 10.30
C GLN A 46 -8.62 -9.84 11.27
N LEU A 47 -9.25 -8.73 11.64
CA LEU A 47 -10.43 -8.75 12.52
C LEU A 47 -11.60 -9.49 11.87
N LEU A 48 -11.77 -9.33 10.56
CA LEU A 48 -12.86 -9.89 9.77
C LEU A 48 -12.28 -10.69 8.58
N PRO A 49 -12.96 -11.77 8.16
CA PRO A 49 -12.62 -12.45 6.92
C PRO A 49 -12.67 -11.51 5.72
N SER A 50 -11.77 -11.71 4.75
CA SER A 50 -11.72 -10.88 3.53
C SER A 50 -11.16 -11.61 2.30
N ALA A 51 -10.96 -12.93 2.37
CA ALA A 51 -10.25 -13.68 1.34
C ALA A 51 -11.12 -13.96 0.10
N THR A 52 -12.45 -13.93 0.24
CA THR A 52 -13.42 -14.29 -0.79
C THR A 52 -14.46 -13.19 -1.04
N LEU A 53 -15.17 -13.24 -2.17
CA LEU A 53 -16.31 -12.35 -2.40
C LEU A 53 -17.43 -12.57 -1.38
N THR A 54 -17.62 -13.82 -0.92
CA THR A 54 -18.55 -14.16 0.15
C THR A 54 -18.21 -13.39 1.42
N ASP A 55 -16.92 -13.31 1.78
CA ASP A 55 -16.48 -12.50 2.92
C ASP A 55 -16.81 -11.02 2.72
N TRP A 56 -16.58 -10.49 1.53
CA TRP A 56 -16.82 -9.06 1.24
C TRP A 56 -18.30 -8.72 1.34
N VAL A 57 -19.19 -9.52 0.75
CA VAL A 57 -20.65 -9.27 0.87
C VAL A 57 -21.19 -9.50 2.27
N THR A 58 -20.49 -10.30 3.09
CA THR A 58 -20.87 -10.61 4.47
C THR A 58 -20.42 -9.52 5.44
N TYR A 59 -19.20 -9.03 5.30
CA TYR A 59 -18.53 -8.22 6.32
C TYR A 59 -18.29 -6.77 5.91
N ALA A 60 -18.22 -6.45 4.61
CA ALA A 60 -18.18 -5.06 4.18
C ALA A 60 -19.57 -4.43 4.23
N ASP A 61 -19.58 -3.10 4.31
CA ASP A 61 -20.81 -2.31 4.17
C ASP A 61 -20.93 -1.72 2.77
N GLN A 62 -19.80 -1.28 2.20
CA GLN A 62 -19.75 -0.55 0.94
C GLN A 62 -18.50 -0.94 0.14
N LEU A 63 -18.55 -0.90 -1.18
CA LEU A 63 -17.39 -0.84 -2.06
C LEU A 63 -17.25 0.59 -2.58
N VAL A 64 -16.09 1.22 -2.40
CA VAL A 64 -15.90 2.62 -2.79
C VAL A 64 -14.72 2.78 -3.74
N LEU A 65 -14.82 3.76 -4.62
CA LEU A 65 -13.67 4.41 -5.25
C LEU A 65 -13.32 5.61 -4.37
N ALA A 66 -12.08 5.64 -3.86
CA ALA A 66 -11.61 6.71 -3.01
C ALA A 66 -10.25 7.24 -3.46
N THR A 67 -10.02 8.52 -3.20
CA THR A 67 -8.73 9.19 -3.38
C THR A 67 -8.11 9.45 -2.03
N VAL A 68 -6.81 9.17 -1.86
CA VAL A 68 -6.05 9.61 -0.68
C VAL A 68 -5.88 11.12 -0.76
N ALA A 69 -6.62 11.87 0.05
CA ALA A 69 -6.66 13.32 0.00
C ALA A 69 -5.49 13.94 0.76
N ARG A 70 -5.15 13.38 1.92
CA ARG A 70 -4.12 13.89 2.83
C ARG A 70 -3.42 12.74 3.53
N GLU A 71 -2.21 13.01 4.01
CA GLU A 71 -1.43 12.12 4.86
C GLU A 71 -0.78 12.95 5.97
N ARG A 72 -0.78 12.41 7.19
CA ARG A 72 0.00 12.93 8.31
C ARG A 72 0.73 11.80 9.02
N ARG A 73 1.92 12.11 9.54
CA ARG A 73 2.69 11.17 10.36
C ARG A 73 2.28 11.33 11.82
N LEU A 74 2.20 10.23 12.54
CA LEU A 74 2.13 10.27 14.00
C LEU A 74 3.55 10.41 14.56
N ALA A 75 3.68 11.03 15.72
CA ALA A 75 4.95 11.03 16.43
C ALA A 75 5.24 9.60 16.95
N PRO A 76 6.51 9.16 16.97
CA PRO A 76 6.88 8.02 17.79
C PRO A 76 6.48 8.25 19.25
N THR A 77 6.30 7.18 19.99
CA THR A 77 6.14 7.25 21.44
C THR A 77 7.39 7.84 22.11
N GLY A 78 7.25 8.26 23.37
CA GLY A 78 8.38 8.76 24.15
C GLY A 78 9.48 7.71 24.33
N GLU A 79 9.10 6.45 24.53
CA GLU A 79 10.01 5.30 24.64
C GLU A 79 10.80 5.08 23.34
N GLU A 80 10.12 5.02 22.19
CA GLU A 80 10.78 4.88 20.89
C GLU A 80 11.70 6.07 20.57
N SER A 81 11.29 7.28 20.96
CA SER A 81 12.10 8.48 20.77
C SER A 81 13.39 8.44 21.61
N GLN A 82 13.31 7.95 22.85
CA GLN A 82 14.47 7.80 23.75
C GLN A 82 15.42 6.68 23.28
N ALA A 83 14.86 5.58 22.77
CA ALA A 83 15.63 4.49 22.18
C ALA A 83 16.31 4.89 20.85
N GLY A 84 15.84 5.96 20.21
CA GLY A 84 16.30 6.35 18.88
C GLY A 84 15.85 5.39 17.78
N GLU A 85 14.92 4.49 18.08
CA GLU A 85 14.37 3.50 17.16
C GLU A 85 12.92 3.19 17.49
N GLY A 86 12.17 2.73 16.49
CA GLY A 86 10.76 2.39 16.69
C GLY A 86 9.93 2.49 15.41
N PHE A 87 8.66 2.82 15.58
CA PHE A 87 7.68 2.92 14.51
C PHE A 87 7.06 4.31 14.43
N VAL A 88 6.87 4.78 13.20
CA VAL A 88 6.13 6.01 12.88
C VAL A 88 4.92 5.58 12.07
N PRO A 89 3.74 5.47 12.70
CA PRO A 89 2.50 5.27 11.96
C PRO A 89 2.20 6.49 11.09
N ARG A 90 1.30 6.30 10.12
CA ARG A 90 0.71 7.41 9.38
C ARG A 90 -0.80 7.28 9.35
N VAL A 91 -1.46 8.42 9.28
CA VAL A 91 -2.89 8.51 9.08
C VAL A 91 -3.12 9.12 7.71
N ILE A 92 -3.99 8.50 6.93
CA ILE A 92 -4.45 9.05 5.67
C ILE A 92 -5.91 9.45 5.77
N GLU A 93 -6.28 10.51 5.04
CA GLU A 93 -7.68 10.82 4.78
C GLU A 93 -8.07 10.26 3.42
N LEU A 94 -9.09 9.39 3.39
CA LEU A 94 -9.70 8.89 2.18
C LEU A 94 -10.95 9.70 1.86
N ARG A 95 -10.93 10.43 0.73
CA ARG A 95 -12.12 11.06 0.17
C ARG A 95 -12.83 10.06 -0.74
N ILE A 96 -14.09 9.78 -0.46
CA ILE A 96 -14.90 8.88 -1.28
C ILE A 96 -15.34 9.65 -2.54
N ASP A 97 -14.87 9.19 -3.70
CA ASP A 97 -15.24 9.74 -4.99
C ASP A 97 -16.59 9.18 -5.46
N ARG A 98 -16.83 7.89 -5.16
CA ARG A 98 -18.04 7.18 -5.58
C ARG A 98 -18.24 5.94 -4.71
N VAL A 99 -19.49 5.68 -4.34
CA VAL A 99 -19.94 4.37 -3.86
C VAL A 99 -20.28 3.50 -5.06
N LEU A 100 -19.62 2.36 -5.18
CA LEU A 100 -19.72 1.43 -6.31
C LEU A 100 -20.71 0.29 -6.04
N TRP A 101 -20.83 -0.13 -4.78
CA TRP A 101 -21.73 -1.17 -4.32
C TRP A 101 -22.04 -0.95 -2.85
N SER A 102 -23.25 -1.35 -2.42
CA SER A 102 -23.72 -1.25 -1.05
C SER A 102 -24.37 -2.56 -0.65
N ARG A 103 -24.03 -3.06 0.54
CA ARG A 103 -24.78 -4.17 1.14
C ARG A 103 -26.17 -3.67 1.55
N THR A 104 -27.19 -4.50 1.35
CA THR A 104 -28.55 -4.19 1.84
C THR A 104 -28.54 -3.95 3.36
N GLY A 105 -29.08 -2.82 3.78
CA GLY A 105 -29.15 -2.41 5.20
C GLY A 105 -27.82 -1.93 5.79
N ALA A 106 -26.78 -1.71 4.97
CA ALA A 106 -25.55 -1.07 5.43
C ALA A 106 -25.74 0.43 5.71
N PRO A 107 -24.98 0.98 6.67
CA PRO A 107 -24.92 2.43 6.84
C PRO A 107 -24.39 3.10 5.56
N ALA A 108 -24.83 4.34 5.33
CA ALA A 108 -24.36 5.15 4.22
C ALA A 108 -22.86 5.50 4.40
N ALA A 109 -22.09 5.39 3.32
CA ALA A 109 -20.69 5.79 3.33
C ALA A 109 -20.54 7.29 3.63
N PRO A 110 -19.51 7.71 4.38
CA PRO A 110 -19.25 9.12 4.62
C PRO A 110 -18.66 9.78 3.36
N ALA A 111 -18.53 11.11 3.35
CA ALA A 111 -17.83 11.81 2.27
C ALA A 111 -16.30 11.58 2.31
N SER A 112 -15.75 11.51 3.52
CA SER A 112 -14.37 11.10 3.77
C SER A 112 -14.24 10.43 5.14
N PHE A 113 -13.15 9.71 5.37
CA PHE A 113 -12.78 9.19 6.68
C PHE A 113 -11.26 9.07 6.80
N GLU A 114 -10.75 9.12 8.03
CA GLU A 114 -9.35 8.85 8.33
C GLU A 114 -9.13 7.36 8.64
N THR A 115 -7.98 6.83 8.25
CA THR A 115 -7.56 5.48 8.63
C THR A 115 -6.05 5.42 8.85
N ASP A 116 -5.65 4.63 9.84
CA ASP A 116 -4.25 4.42 10.19
C ASP A 116 -3.67 3.36 9.27
N LEU A 117 -2.51 3.66 8.67
CA LEU A 117 -1.75 2.74 7.85
C LEU A 117 -0.33 2.60 8.37
N ASP A 118 0.35 1.54 7.93
CA ASP A 118 1.76 1.39 8.22
C ASP A 118 2.57 2.55 7.60
N GLY A 119 3.41 3.17 8.43
CA GLY A 119 4.31 4.24 8.01
C GLY A 119 5.73 3.73 7.83
N TRP A 120 6.60 3.99 8.81
CA TRP A 120 8.03 3.69 8.74
C TRP A 120 8.56 3.11 10.05
N GLN A 121 9.39 2.07 9.94
CA GLN A 121 10.32 1.73 11.00
C GLN A 121 11.48 2.74 10.95
N PHE A 122 12.04 3.09 12.10
CA PHE A 122 13.22 3.94 12.17
C PHE A 122 14.28 3.41 13.13
N HIS A 123 15.51 3.78 12.81
CA HIS A 123 16.68 3.60 13.66
C HIS A 123 17.63 4.78 13.37
N GLY A 124 17.82 5.66 14.36
CA GLY A 124 18.42 6.98 14.19
C GLY A 124 17.68 7.82 13.14
N THR A 125 18.43 8.30 12.14
CA THR A 125 17.87 9.09 11.02
C THR A 125 17.33 8.23 9.88
N LYS A 126 17.62 6.91 9.87
CA LYS A 126 17.18 6.00 8.83
C LYS A 126 15.68 5.70 8.99
N ARG A 127 14.94 5.78 7.89
CA ARG A 127 13.50 5.44 7.82
C ARG A 127 13.30 4.37 6.75
N THR A 128 12.71 3.24 7.13
CA THR A 128 12.38 2.13 6.23
C THR A 128 10.86 1.99 6.16
N PRO A 129 10.23 2.10 4.98
CA PRO A 129 8.79 1.91 4.85
C PRO A 129 8.38 0.51 5.31
N VAL A 130 7.31 0.43 6.10
CA VAL A 130 6.68 -0.84 6.52
C VAL A 130 5.32 -0.93 5.85
N ARG A 131 4.94 -2.08 5.32
CA ARG A 131 3.60 -2.28 4.76
C ARG A 131 3.05 -3.63 5.19
N LEU A 132 1.78 -3.64 5.57
CA LEU A 132 1.08 -4.88 5.86
C LEU A 132 0.95 -5.70 4.58
N ARG A 133 1.10 -7.01 4.71
CA ARG A 133 0.90 -7.95 3.60
C ARG A 133 -0.43 -7.65 2.92
N GLY A 134 -0.42 -7.61 1.59
CA GLY A 134 -1.58 -7.24 0.79
C GLY A 134 -1.80 -5.76 0.54
N GLU A 135 -1.28 -4.89 1.40
CA GLU A 135 -1.55 -3.46 1.35
C GLU A 135 -0.79 -2.80 0.18
N PRO A 136 -1.46 -2.02 -0.68
CA PRO A 136 -0.77 -1.12 -1.60
C PRO A 136 -0.15 0.06 -0.84
N MET A 137 0.81 0.75 -1.45
CA MET A 137 1.50 1.88 -0.82
C MET A 137 0.57 3.02 -0.34
N MET A 138 -0.64 3.16 -0.89
CA MET A 138 -1.64 4.19 -0.56
C MET A 138 -1.06 5.60 -0.46
N SER A 139 -0.82 6.23 -1.60
CA SER A 139 -0.13 7.52 -1.70
C SER A 139 -1.11 8.68 -1.96
N VAL A 140 -0.83 9.87 -1.43
CA VAL A 140 -1.64 11.09 -1.67
C VAL A 140 -1.86 11.34 -3.16
N GLY A 141 -3.09 11.70 -3.53
CA GLY A 141 -3.53 11.96 -4.91
C GLY A 141 -3.76 10.70 -5.75
N ARG A 142 -3.55 9.49 -5.19
CA ARG A 142 -3.84 8.22 -5.86
C ARG A 142 -5.21 7.69 -5.50
N GLN A 143 -5.76 6.89 -6.41
CA GLN A 143 -7.08 6.31 -6.30
C GLN A 143 -7.01 4.82 -6.00
N TYR A 144 -7.99 4.34 -5.23
CA TYR A 144 -8.12 2.96 -4.83
C TYR A 144 -9.58 2.54 -4.88
N VAL A 145 -9.81 1.27 -5.21
CA VAL A 145 -11.10 0.63 -5.02
C VAL A 145 -10.97 -0.32 -3.84
N LEU A 146 -11.81 -0.15 -2.83
CA LEU A 146 -11.73 -0.92 -1.59
C LEU A 146 -13.10 -1.13 -0.97
N PRO A 147 -13.37 -2.30 -0.36
CA PRO A 147 -14.49 -2.45 0.53
C PRO A 147 -14.19 -1.74 1.85
N ILE A 148 -15.17 -0.99 2.34
CA ILE A 148 -15.12 -0.31 3.63
C ILE A 148 -16.21 -0.85 4.54
N VAL A 149 -15.94 -0.76 5.83
CA VAL A 149 -16.79 -1.26 6.90
C VAL A 149 -16.85 -0.23 8.02
N HIS A 150 -18.01 -0.07 8.62
CA HIS A 150 -18.18 0.69 9.85
C HIS A 150 -18.12 -0.25 11.04
N LEU A 151 -17.16 -0.02 11.93
CA LEU A 151 -17.04 -0.77 13.17
C LEU A 151 -17.56 0.07 14.33
N ASP A 152 -18.47 -0.52 15.12
CA ASP A 152 -18.91 0.08 16.37
C ASP A 152 -17.92 -0.20 17.49
N ARG A 153 -17.93 0.63 18.54
CA ARG A 153 -17.09 0.40 19.71
C ARG A 153 -17.60 -0.85 20.43
N THR A 154 -16.75 -1.86 20.56
CA THR A 154 -17.06 -3.09 21.30
C THR A 154 -15.94 -3.43 22.27
N LYS A 155 -16.04 -4.55 22.99
CA LYS A 155 -14.92 -5.05 23.81
C LYS A 155 -13.69 -5.42 22.98
N ARG A 156 -13.85 -5.67 21.67
CA ARG A 156 -12.76 -6.04 20.74
C ARG A 156 -12.36 -4.88 19.83
N VAL A 157 -13.27 -3.94 19.60
CA VAL A 157 -13.02 -2.75 18.79
C VAL A 157 -12.87 -1.54 19.71
N SER A 158 -11.62 -1.16 19.97
CA SER A 158 -11.28 -0.01 20.83
C SER A 158 -11.46 1.34 20.13
N VAL A 159 -11.39 1.36 18.80
CA VAL A 159 -11.58 2.55 17.95
C VAL A 159 -12.71 2.26 16.97
N ALA A 160 -13.83 2.94 17.15
CA ALA A 160 -14.97 2.86 16.25
C ALA A 160 -14.79 3.77 15.03
N GLY A 161 -15.42 3.43 13.92
CA GLY A 161 -15.44 4.26 12.72
C GLY A 161 -15.30 3.46 11.43
N TRP A 162 -15.10 4.18 10.35
CA TRP A 162 -14.90 3.63 9.02
C TRP A 162 -13.45 3.20 8.80
N CYS A 163 -13.27 2.01 8.25
CA CYS A 163 -11.96 1.52 7.81
C CYS A 163 -12.10 0.66 6.54
N ALA A 164 -10.99 0.34 5.91
CA ALA A 164 -10.97 -0.72 4.90
C ALA A 164 -11.30 -2.07 5.56
N LEU A 165 -12.01 -2.96 4.86
CA LEU A 165 -12.30 -4.31 5.37
C LEU A 165 -11.01 -5.05 5.75
N SER A 166 -10.01 -4.97 4.87
CA SER A 166 -8.68 -5.52 5.11
C SER A 166 -7.64 -4.90 4.16
N PRO A 167 -6.34 -4.98 4.48
CA PRO A 167 -5.27 -4.63 3.54
C PRO A 167 -5.30 -5.48 2.26
N ASP A 168 -5.70 -6.75 2.38
CA ASP A 168 -5.86 -7.69 1.27
C ASP A 168 -7.12 -7.46 0.42
N SER A 169 -7.87 -6.40 0.69
CA SER A 169 -9.09 -6.06 -0.07
C SER A 169 -8.96 -4.80 -0.93
N ILE A 170 -7.80 -4.14 -0.89
CA ILE A 170 -7.58 -2.86 -1.55
C ILE A 170 -6.97 -3.09 -2.95
N PHE A 171 -7.58 -2.49 -3.96
CA PHE A 171 -7.04 -2.41 -5.32
C PHE A 171 -6.41 -1.03 -5.57
N PRO A 172 -5.15 -0.97 -6.03
CA PRO A 172 -4.69 0.18 -6.80
C PRO A 172 -5.61 0.44 -7.98
N TYR A 173 -5.99 1.69 -8.22
CA TYR A 173 -6.87 2.04 -9.31
C TYR A 173 -6.33 3.21 -10.13
N ARG A 174 -6.36 3.05 -11.46
CA ARG A 174 -5.97 4.10 -12.39
C ARG A 174 -6.65 3.90 -13.72
N ALA A 175 -7.23 4.98 -14.25
CA ALA A 175 -7.81 5.03 -15.59
C ALA A 175 -8.83 3.91 -15.86
N GLY A 176 -9.76 3.67 -14.92
CA GLY A 176 -10.82 2.66 -15.12
C GLY A 176 -10.43 1.22 -14.81
N VAL A 177 -9.20 0.95 -14.38
CA VAL A 177 -8.66 -0.41 -14.27
C VAL A 177 -8.20 -0.72 -12.84
N LEU A 178 -8.72 -1.83 -12.31
CA LEU A 178 -8.33 -2.42 -11.02
C LEU A 178 -6.93 -3.04 -11.10
N GLY A 179 -6.14 -2.89 -10.04
CA GLY A 179 -4.76 -3.39 -9.98
C GLY A 179 -3.74 -2.55 -10.76
N ARG A 180 -4.17 -1.41 -11.36
CA ARG A 180 -3.28 -0.48 -12.06
C ARG A 180 -3.02 0.72 -11.15
N GLY A 181 -1.75 1.05 -10.92
CA GLY A 181 -1.36 2.17 -10.07
C GLY A 181 -0.19 1.81 -9.20
N ASP A 182 -0.34 2.02 -7.89
CA ASP A 182 0.66 1.69 -6.90
C ASP A 182 0.95 0.18 -6.85
N VAL A 183 2.19 -0.15 -6.49
CA VAL A 183 2.65 -1.53 -6.33
C VAL A 183 2.19 -2.07 -4.98
N ILE A 184 1.79 -3.33 -4.94
CA ILE A 184 1.69 -4.10 -3.68
C ILE A 184 3.06 -4.74 -3.41
N PRO A 185 3.81 -4.29 -2.39
CA PRO A 185 5.18 -4.74 -2.17
C PRO A 185 5.30 -6.26 -1.97
N SER A 186 4.33 -6.86 -1.28
CA SER A 186 4.30 -8.30 -1.01
C SER A 186 4.17 -9.15 -2.28
N LEU A 187 3.39 -8.72 -3.28
CA LEU A 187 3.31 -9.42 -4.58
C LEU A 187 4.64 -9.35 -5.32
N ARG A 188 5.27 -8.16 -5.35
CA ARG A 188 6.57 -7.97 -5.99
C ARG A 188 7.65 -8.85 -5.36
N ALA A 189 7.69 -8.92 -4.03
CA ALA A 189 8.63 -9.77 -3.30
C ALA A 189 8.46 -11.26 -3.65
N GLN A 190 7.24 -11.68 -4.00
CA GLN A 190 6.91 -13.04 -4.43
C GLN A 190 7.08 -13.27 -5.95
N GLY A 191 7.52 -12.26 -6.71
CA GLY A 191 7.59 -12.34 -8.17
C GLY A 191 6.20 -12.45 -8.84
N ARG A 192 5.13 -12.02 -8.16
CA ARG A 192 3.75 -12.07 -8.65
C ARG A 192 3.29 -10.70 -9.13
N SER A 193 2.43 -10.69 -10.14
CA SER A 193 1.76 -9.50 -10.66
C SER A 193 0.30 -9.37 -10.23
N THR A 194 -0.30 -10.45 -9.71
CA THR A 194 -1.69 -10.51 -9.27
C THR A 194 -1.84 -11.23 -7.92
N PRO A 195 -2.77 -10.80 -7.06
CA PRO A 195 -3.15 -11.55 -5.84
C PRO A 195 -3.78 -12.91 -6.14
N THR A 196 -3.78 -13.79 -5.15
CA THR A 196 -4.46 -15.10 -5.19
C THR A 196 -5.76 -15.13 -4.38
N ASP A 197 -6.13 -14.02 -3.75
CA ASP A 197 -7.39 -13.83 -3.02
C ASP A 197 -8.52 -13.32 -3.95
N ALA A 198 -9.63 -12.87 -3.36
CA ALA A 198 -10.79 -12.30 -4.04
C ALA A 198 -10.43 -11.25 -5.10
N ARG A 199 -9.29 -10.56 -4.98
CA ARG A 199 -8.88 -9.52 -5.93
C ARG A 199 -8.38 -10.11 -7.26
N GLY A 200 -7.72 -11.27 -7.23
CA GLY A 200 -6.98 -11.85 -8.35
C GLY A 200 -7.75 -11.86 -9.67
N PRO A 201 -8.98 -12.41 -9.72
CA PRO A 201 -9.79 -12.47 -10.94
C PRO A 201 -10.15 -11.10 -11.56
N PHE A 202 -10.06 -10.02 -10.77
CA PHE A 202 -10.44 -8.67 -11.18
C PHE A 202 -9.24 -7.76 -11.50
N TYR A 203 -8.01 -8.21 -11.26
CA TYR A 203 -6.82 -7.47 -11.69
C TYR A 203 -6.83 -7.27 -13.22
N GLY A 204 -6.61 -6.02 -13.65
CA GLY A 204 -6.70 -5.62 -15.05
C GLY A 204 -8.14 -5.46 -15.58
N ARG A 205 -9.18 -5.55 -14.72
CA ARG A 205 -10.58 -5.40 -15.11
C ARG A 205 -11.18 -4.08 -14.62
N SER A 206 -12.36 -3.74 -15.13
CA SER A 206 -13.12 -2.56 -14.68
C SER A 206 -13.84 -2.84 -13.35
N PRO A 207 -14.07 -1.83 -12.50
CA PRO A 207 -14.86 -1.97 -11.27
C PRO A 207 -16.25 -2.58 -11.47
N ALA A 208 -16.91 -2.32 -12.60
CA ALA A 208 -18.22 -2.88 -12.91
C ALA A 208 -18.25 -4.43 -12.91
N ARG A 209 -17.13 -5.09 -13.26
CA ARG A 209 -17.04 -6.56 -13.22
C ARG A 209 -16.99 -7.09 -11.80
N LEU A 210 -16.34 -6.37 -10.90
CA LEU A 210 -16.32 -6.69 -9.47
C LEU A 210 -17.69 -6.45 -8.85
N VAL A 211 -18.35 -5.33 -9.14
CA VAL A 211 -19.71 -5.04 -8.67
C VAL A 211 -20.70 -6.12 -9.10
N ALA A 212 -20.72 -6.49 -10.37
CA ALA A 212 -21.59 -7.55 -10.86
C ALA A 212 -21.33 -8.91 -10.17
N ALA A 213 -20.09 -9.20 -9.80
CA ALA A 213 -19.75 -10.40 -9.05
C ALA A 213 -20.23 -10.32 -7.60
N LEU A 214 -20.12 -9.16 -6.94
CA LEU A 214 -20.65 -8.94 -5.59
C LEU A 214 -22.18 -9.07 -5.57
N ASP A 215 -22.88 -8.49 -6.54
CA ASP A 215 -24.36 -8.60 -6.64
C ASP A 215 -24.83 -10.04 -6.82
N ALA A 216 -24.05 -10.87 -7.51
CA ALA A 216 -24.34 -12.29 -7.71
C ALA A 216 -23.92 -13.17 -6.51
N THR A 217 -23.15 -12.63 -5.57
CA THR A 217 -22.59 -13.38 -4.44
C THR A 217 -23.54 -13.36 -3.25
N ARG A 218 -23.79 -14.53 -2.66
CA ARG A 218 -24.57 -14.63 -1.42
C ARG A 218 -23.67 -14.46 -0.20
N PRO A 219 -24.16 -13.83 0.88
CA PRO A 219 -23.48 -13.84 2.17
C PRO A 219 -23.24 -15.25 2.71
N ASP A 220 -22.27 -15.37 3.60
CA ASP A 220 -22.01 -16.59 4.34
C ASP A 220 -23.31 -17.06 5.05
N PRO A 221 -23.78 -18.30 4.77
CA PRO A 221 -24.95 -18.86 5.43
C PRO A 221 -24.89 -18.79 6.96
N ALA A 222 -23.70 -18.98 7.56
CA ALA A 222 -23.51 -18.94 9.01
C ALA A 222 -23.70 -17.52 9.60
N ALA A 223 -23.49 -16.47 8.79
CA ALA A 223 -23.70 -15.07 9.16
C ALA A 223 -25.07 -14.51 8.71
N SER A 224 -25.75 -15.19 7.77
CA SER A 224 -26.95 -14.69 7.08
C SER A 224 -28.09 -14.26 8.02
N GLY A 225 -28.32 -15.00 9.11
CA GLY A 225 -29.35 -14.68 10.12
C GLY A 225 -29.01 -13.48 11.03
N GLY A 226 -27.84 -12.86 10.84
CA GLY A 226 -27.33 -11.74 11.63
C GLY A 226 -26.94 -10.54 10.78
N MET A 227 -27.36 -10.43 9.52
CA MET A 227 -26.90 -9.35 8.61
C MET A 227 -27.24 -7.92 9.06
N THR A 228 -28.13 -7.76 10.04
CA THR A 228 -28.43 -6.48 10.69
C THR A 228 -27.51 -6.15 11.88
N LEU A 229 -26.72 -7.11 12.36
CA LEU A 229 -25.75 -6.92 13.45
C LEU A 229 -24.49 -6.21 12.95
N PRO A 230 -23.72 -5.57 13.84
CA PRO A 230 -22.38 -5.10 13.55
C PRO A 230 -21.48 -6.21 12.98
N PRO A 231 -20.58 -5.91 12.03
CA PRO A 231 -19.75 -6.90 11.33
C PRO A 231 -18.97 -7.87 12.25
N ASP A 232 -18.42 -7.39 13.36
CA ASP A 232 -17.68 -8.20 14.33
C ASP A 232 -18.59 -9.16 15.12
N GLU A 233 -19.82 -8.73 15.42
CA GLU A 233 -20.86 -9.59 16.00
C GLU A 233 -21.37 -10.64 14.98
N ARG A 234 -21.48 -10.27 13.69
CA ARG A 234 -21.80 -11.23 12.61
C ARG A 234 -20.77 -12.34 12.56
N PHE A 235 -19.48 -11.97 12.54
CA PHE A 235 -18.39 -12.93 12.48
C PHE A 235 -18.36 -13.84 13.73
N ARG A 236 -18.58 -13.27 14.92
CA ARG A 236 -18.65 -14.04 16.16
C ARG A 236 -19.79 -15.06 16.16
N ARG A 237 -20.95 -14.68 15.64
CA ARG A 237 -22.09 -15.59 15.54
C ARG A 237 -21.80 -16.74 14.58
N ALA A 238 -21.24 -16.43 13.40
CA ALA A 238 -20.88 -17.42 12.40
C ALA A 238 -19.86 -18.44 12.95
N THR A 239 -18.79 -17.95 13.59
CA THR A 239 -17.74 -18.80 14.18
C THR A 239 -18.25 -19.69 15.31
N ARG A 240 -19.17 -19.21 16.16
CA ARG A 240 -19.80 -20.05 17.21
C ARG A 240 -20.70 -21.13 16.64
N ALA A 241 -21.47 -20.82 15.59
CA ALA A 241 -22.33 -21.79 14.93
C ALA A 241 -21.50 -22.93 14.32
N SER A 242 -20.34 -22.61 13.73
CA SER A 242 -19.41 -23.61 13.18
C SER A 242 -18.74 -24.48 14.25
N ALA A 243 -18.60 -24.01 15.49
CA ALA A 243 -17.98 -24.77 16.58
C ALA A 243 -18.96 -25.72 17.29
N SER A 244 -20.26 -25.64 17.00
CA SER A 244 -21.31 -26.46 17.64
C SER A 244 -21.80 -27.61 16.74
N ASN A 245 -21.25 -27.72 15.53
CA ASN A 245 -21.46 -28.81 14.57
C ASN A 245 -20.23 -29.70 14.51
#